data_AF-A0A430HBW9-F1
#
_entry.id   AF-A0A430HBW9-F1
#
_cell.length_a   1.000
_cell.length_b   1.000
_cell.length_c   1.000
_cell.angle_alpha   90.00
_cell.angle_beta   90.00
_cell.angle_gamma   90.00
#
_symmetry.space_group_name_H-M   'P 1'
#
loop_
_entity.id
_entity.type
_entity.pdbx_description
1 polymer ?
#
loop_
_entity_poly.entity_id
_entity_poly.type
_entity_poly.pdbx_seq_one_letter_code
_entity_poly.pdbx_strand_id
1 'polypeptide(L)'
;MRRVFMVPPGARLEDPEVDCLPMAEAVWERGYTLVIDEVKRGLLQDFWKNYYGASAEMAMSGNRLMELRKDIMAITPDCLGEPAVFQFLVQLTRMCVRAYTVQGTLQVLAD
;
A
#
# COMPACT_ATOMS: atom_id res chain seq x y z
N MET A 1 -3.14 5.52 14.40
CA MET A 1 -3.79 4.99 13.18
C MET A 1 -2.69 4.64 12.21
N ARG A 2 -2.77 3.52 11.47
CA ARG A 2 -1.68 3.16 10.54
C ARG A 2 -1.84 3.87 9.21
N ARG A 3 -0.73 4.30 8.62
CA ARG A 3 -0.72 5.10 7.40
C ARG A 3 0.41 4.67 6.46
N VAL A 4 0.17 4.80 5.17
CA VAL A 4 1.16 4.62 4.12
C VAL A 4 1.72 5.99 3.74
N PHE A 5 3.03 6.16 3.77
CA PHE A 5 3.74 7.37 3.39
C PHE A 5 4.54 7.13 2.10
N MET A 6 4.49 8.07 1.17
CA MET A 6 5.46 8.14 0.06
C MET A 6 6.52 9.16 0.44
N VAL A 7 7.73 8.68 0.70
CA VAL A 7 8.87 9.48 1.14
C VAL A 7 9.83 9.68 -0.04
N PRO A 8 9.95 10.90 -0.58
CA PRO A 8 10.97 11.23 -1.58
C PRO A 8 12.40 11.05 -1.05
N PRO A 9 13.41 10.92 -1.93
CA PRO A 9 14.81 10.89 -1.49
C PRO A 9 15.19 12.13 -0.69
N GLY A 10 15.78 11.93 0.49
CA GLY A 10 16.26 13.02 1.35
C GLY A 10 15.17 13.70 2.20
N ALA A 11 13.90 13.38 1.99
CA ALA A 11 12.79 13.88 2.81
C ALA A 11 12.68 13.12 4.14
N ARG A 12 12.14 13.80 5.15
CA ARG A 12 11.73 13.26 6.45
C ARG A 12 10.21 13.11 6.47
N LEU A 13 9.71 12.25 7.35
CA LEU A 13 8.27 11.94 7.43
C LEU A 13 7.42 13.15 7.83
N GLU A 14 8.02 14.11 8.54
CA GLU A 14 7.38 15.35 8.97
C GLU A 14 7.34 16.42 7.87
N ASP A 15 8.02 16.19 6.74
CA ASP A 15 8.06 17.16 5.65
C ASP A 15 6.68 17.27 4.97
N PRO A 16 6.20 18.49 4.69
CA PRO A 16 4.84 18.71 4.19
C PRO A 16 4.59 18.15 2.79
N GLU A 17 5.64 17.90 2.01
CA GLU A 17 5.56 17.25 0.69
C GLU A 17 5.39 15.73 0.73
N VAL A 18 5.44 15.09 1.91
CA VAL A 18 5.26 13.63 2.04
C VAL A 18 3.78 13.28 1.90
N ASP A 19 3.45 12.58 0.81
CA ASP A 19 2.08 12.07 0.61
C ASP A 19 1.76 10.99 1.66
N CYS A 20 0.59 11.10 2.27
CA CYS A 20 0.08 10.13 3.24
C CYS A 20 -1.26 9.55 2.76
N LEU A 21 -1.39 8.23 2.81
CA LEU A 21 -2.61 7.48 2.54
C LEU A 21 -3.00 6.66 3.79
N PRO A 22 -4.03 7.10 4.53
CA PRO A 22 -4.56 6.33 5.63
C PRO A 22 -5.38 5.12 5.12
N MET A 23 -5.34 4.03 5.87
CA MET A 23 -6.26 2.90 5.67
C MET A 23 -7.12 2.76 6.91
N ALA A 24 -8.45 2.82 6.75
CA ALA A 24 -9.36 2.51 7.83
C ALA A 24 -9.31 1.02 8.15
N GLU A 25 -9.49 0.65 9.43
CA GLU A 25 -9.52 -0.75 9.87
C GLU A 25 -10.56 -1.58 9.10
N ALA A 26 -11.75 -1.04 8.91
CA ALA A 26 -12.79 -1.69 8.11
C ALA A 26 -12.41 -1.95 6.64
N VAL A 27 -11.49 -1.15 6.07
CA VAL A 27 -10.98 -1.39 4.70
C VAL A 27 -10.01 -2.58 4.71
N TRP A 28 -9.16 -2.66 5.74
CA TRP A 28 -8.26 -3.80 5.91
C TRP A 28 -9.03 -5.10 6.11
N GLU A 29 -10.03 -5.10 7.00
CA GLU A 29 -10.86 -6.28 7.30
C GLU A 29 -11.59 -6.79 6.05
N ARG A 30 -12.30 -5.91 5.34
CA ARG A 30 -13.04 -6.28 4.11
C ARG A 30 -12.10 -6.70 3.00
N GLY A 31 -10.95 -6.03 2.88
CA GLY A 31 -9.94 -6.38 1.89
C GLY A 31 -9.16 -7.65 2.24
N TYR A 32 -9.21 -8.13 3.50
CA TYR A 32 -8.39 -9.26 3.93
C TYR A 32 -8.72 -10.52 3.14
N THR A 33 -9.99 -10.93 3.05
CA THR A 33 -10.38 -12.10 2.25
C THR A 33 -10.02 -11.93 0.78
N LEU A 34 -10.32 -10.77 0.19
CA LEU A 34 -10.05 -10.48 -1.23
C LEU A 34 -8.55 -10.51 -1.55
N VAL A 35 -7.72 -9.94 -0.69
CA VAL A 35 -6.27 -9.81 -0.95
C VAL A 35 -5.49 -11.04 -0.48
N ILE A 36 -5.93 -11.71 0.59
CA ILE A 36 -5.20 -12.85 1.16
C ILE A 36 -5.58 -14.16 0.51
N ASP A 37 -6.87 -14.39 0.22
CA ASP A 37 -7.36 -15.69 -0.24
C ASP A 37 -7.35 -15.79 -1.78
N GLU A 38 -7.59 -14.69 -2.50
CA GLU A 38 -7.72 -14.70 -3.96
C GLU A 38 -6.39 -14.43 -4.69
N VAL A 39 -5.39 -13.83 -4.02
CA VAL A 39 -4.07 -13.56 -4.62
C VAL A 39 -3.14 -14.77 -4.44
N LYS A 40 -2.65 -15.34 -5.55
CA LYS A 40 -1.50 -16.26 -5.54
C LYS A 40 -0.27 -15.50 -5.03
N ARG A 41 0.12 -15.72 -3.77
CA ARG A 41 1.36 -15.24 -3.08
C ARG A 41 2.13 -14.12 -3.81
N GLY A 42 2.01 -12.89 -3.32
CA GLY A 42 2.69 -11.71 -3.87
C GLY A 42 2.96 -10.63 -2.83
N LEU A 43 3.64 -9.55 -3.24
CA LEU A 43 3.97 -8.41 -2.37
C LEU A 43 2.72 -7.73 -1.81
N LEU A 44 1.60 -7.74 -2.53
CA LEU A 44 0.36 -7.20 -1.99
C LEU A 44 -0.16 -8.02 -0.80
N GLN A 45 -0.05 -9.35 -0.86
CA GLN A 45 -0.44 -10.23 0.23
C GLN A 45 0.43 -9.98 1.47
N ASP A 46 1.75 -9.86 1.26
CA ASP A 46 2.69 -9.54 2.34
C ASP A 46 2.44 -8.15 2.91
N PHE A 47 2.17 -7.16 2.05
CA PHE A 47 1.78 -5.82 2.46
C PHE A 47 0.55 -5.86 3.36
N TRP A 48 -0.51 -6.57 2.95
CA TRP A 48 -1.77 -6.61 3.67
C TRP A 48 -1.64 -7.32 5.03
N LYS A 49 -0.92 -8.45 5.09
CA LYS A 49 -0.64 -9.19 6.34
C LYS A 49 0.14 -8.34 7.34
N ASN A 50 1.17 -7.64 6.85
CA ASN A 50 2.05 -6.86 7.72
C ASN A 50 1.43 -5.51 8.10
N TYR A 51 0.42 -5.02 7.38
CA TYR A 51 -0.17 -3.70 7.64
C TYR A 51 -0.60 -3.54 9.10
N TYR A 52 -1.30 -4.49 9.71
CA TYR A 52 -1.65 -4.46 11.15
C TYR A 52 -0.74 -5.30 12.05
N GLY A 53 0.34 -5.87 11.52
CA GLY A 53 1.26 -6.72 12.26
C GLY A 53 2.05 -5.97 13.35
N ALA A 54 2.67 -6.75 14.25
CA ALA A 54 3.52 -6.22 15.34
C ALA A 54 4.80 -5.52 14.82
N SER A 55 5.19 -5.76 13.58
CA SER A 55 6.37 -5.18 12.90
C SER A 55 5.98 -4.43 11.63
N ALA A 56 4.83 -3.74 11.62
CA ALA A 56 4.26 -3.11 10.43
C ALA A 56 5.14 -2.05 9.75
N GLU A 57 6.26 -1.67 10.36
CA GLU A 57 7.32 -0.89 9.73
C GLU A 57 7.84 -1.63 8.49
N MET A 58 7.33 -1.21 7.34
CA MET A 58 7.68 -1.78 6.05
C MET A 58 8.08 -0.66 5.12
N ALA A 59 9.27 -0.77 4.54
CA ALA A 59 9.76 0.12 3.51
C ALA A 59 9.90 -0.63 2.18
N MET A 60 9.41 -0.02 1.10
CA MET A 60 9.47 -0.58 -0.25
C MET A 60 9.96 0.47 -1.23
N SER A 61 10.93 0.10 -2.08
CA SER A 61 11.53 0.99 -3.07
C SER A 61 11.90 0.22 -4.35
N GLY A 62 12.27 0.96 -5.39
CA GLY A 62 12.73 0.39 -6.66
C GLY A 62 11.72 -0.57 -7.29
N ASN A 63 12.21 -1.69 -7.85
CA ASN A 63 11.38 -2.64 -8.58
C ASN A 63 10.24 -3.25 -7.74
N ARG A 64 10.41 -3.33 -6.42
CA ARG A 64 9.35 -3.85 -5.53
C ARG A 64 8.08 -3.01 -5.59
N LEU A 65 8.19 -1.69 -5.81
CA LEU A 65 7.02 -0.81 -6.01
C LEU A 65 6.24 -1.20 -7.27
N MET A 66 6.93 -1.61 -8.33
CA MET A 66 6.30 -2.03 -9.59
C MET A 66 5.72 -3.43 -9.51
N GLU A 67 6.34 -4.33 -8.73
CA GLU A 67 5.79 -5.63 -8.40
C GLU A 67 4.52 -5.50 -7.56
N LEU A 68 4.53 -4.69 -6.49
CA LEU A 68 3.34 -4.38 -5.70
C LEU A 68 2.24 -3.78 -6.57
N ARG A 69 2.57 -2.84 -7.48
CA ARG A 69 1.61 -2.30 -8.45
C ARG A 69 0.96 -3.39 -9.31
N LYS A 70 1.76 -4.34 -9.82
CA LYS A 70 1.22 -5.43 -10.66
C LYS A 70 0.24 -6.29 -9.87
N ASP A 71 0.57 -6.63 -8.63
CA ASP A 71 -0.31 -7.39 -7.75
C ASP A 71 -1.62 -6.64 -7.48
N ILE A 72 -1.56 -5.34 -7.21
CA ILE A 72 -2.75 -4.51 -7.02
C ILE A 72 -3.63 -4.51 -8.27
N MET A 73 -3.04 -4.29 -9.45
CA MET A 73 -3.80 -4.28 -10.70
C MET A 73 -4.46 -5.62 -11.02
N ALA A 74 -3.87 -6.73 -10.58
CA ALA A 74 -4.44 -8.06 -10.79
C ALA A 74 -5.74 -8.29 -10.01
N ILE A 75 -5.83 -7.78 -8.76
CA ILE A 75 -7.00 -7.98 -7.88
C ILE A 75 -8.02 -6.83 -7.94
N THR A 76 -7.63 -5.67 -8.47
CA THR A 76 -8.49 -4.47 -8.52
C THR A 76 -9.88 -4.73 -9.16
N PRO A 77 -10.02 -5.53 -10.24
CA PRO A 77 -11.33 -5.88 -10.81
C PRO A 77 -12.25 -6.64 -9.84
N ASP A 78 -11.69 -7.52 -9.02
CA ASP A 78 -12.45 -8.35 -8.07
C ASP A 78 -12.93 -7.53 -6.86
N CYS A 79 -12.28 -6.39 -6.60
CA CYS A 79 -12.65 -5.45 -5.55
C CYS A 79 -13.78 -4.48 -5.93
N LEU A 80 -14.38 -4.56 -7.13
CA LEU A 80 -15.44 -3.63 -7.55
C LEU A 80 -16.68 -3.65 -6.66
N GLY A 81 -16.96 -4.79 -6.01
CA GLY A 81 -18.04 -4.93 -5.02
C GLY A 81 -17.76 -4.29 -3.66
N GLU A 82 -16.52 -3.86 -3.41
CA GLU A 82 -16.06 -3.25 -2.15
C GLU A 82 -15.43 -1.86 -2.44
N PRO A 83 -16.25 -0.80 -2.61
CA PRO A 83 -15.79 0.50 -3.12
C PRO A 83 -14.65 1.12 -2.32
N ALA A 84 -14.63 0.94 -1.00
CA ALA A 84 -13.60 1.49 -0.14
C ALA A 84 -12.25 0.77 -0.32
N VAL A 85 -12.26 -0.56 -0.50
CA VAL A 85 -11.06 -1.36 -0.80
C VAL A 85 -10.53 -1.00 -2.18
N PHE A 86 -11.42 -0.93 -3.17
CA PHE A 86 -11.08 -0.51 -4.53
C PHE A 86 -10.41 0.88 -4.56
N GLN A 87 -11.02 1.88 -3.90
CA GLN A 87 -10.47 3.24 -3.85
C GLN A 87 -9.09 3.28 -3.21
N PHE A 88 -8.91 2.54 -2.10
CA PHE A 88 -7.61 2.43 -1.45
C PHE A 88 -6.55 1.82 -2.38
N LEU A 89 -6.86 0.70 -3.04
CA LEU A 89 -5.94 0.04 -3.98
C LEU A 89 -5.56 0.93 -5.16
N VAL A 90 -6.50 1.71 -5.69
CA VAL A 90 -6.21 2.69 -6.76
C VAL A 90 -5.28 3.79 -6.28
N GLN A 91 -5.50 4.33 -5.07
CA GLN A 91 -4.63 5.35 -4.49
C GLN A 91 -3.22 4.79 -4.20
N LEU A 92 -3.14 3.59 -3.62
CA LEU A 92 -1.88 2.90 -3.37
C LEU A 92 -1.10 2.66 -4.66
N THR A 93 -1.79 2.25 -5.74
CA THR A 93 -1.18 2.11 -7.08
C THR A 93 -0.56 3.41 -7.58
N ARG A 94 -1.25 4.54 -7.43
CA ARG A 94 -0.74 5.86 -7.81
C ARG A 94 0.49 6.23 -6.99
N MET A 95 0.47 5.98 -5.68
CA MET A 95 1.63 6.21 -4.82
C MET A 95 2.84 5.34 -5.24
N CYS A 96 2.65 4.06 -5.55
CA CYS A 96 3.73 3.20 -6.04
C CYS A 96 4.39 3.76 -7.31
N VAL A 97 3.59 4.24 -8.27
CA VAL A 97 4.10 4.86 -9.50
C VAL A 97 4.88 6.13 -9.19
N ARG A 98 4.31 7.04 -8.40
CA ARG A 98 4.98 8.30 -8.04
C ARG A 98 6.29 8.05 -7.30
N ALA A 99 6.27 7.18 -6.28
CA ALA A 99 7.45 6.78 -5.52
C ALA A 99 8.54 6.24 -6.44
N TYR A 100 8.20 5.36 -7.38
CA TYR A 100 9.16 4.82 -8.33
C TYR A 100 9.75 5.89 -9.25
N THR A 101 8.92 6.80 -9.79
CA THR A 101 9.36 7.87 -10.69
C THR A 101 10.37 8.81 -10.03
N VAL A 102 10.16 9.15 -8.75
CA VAL A 102 11.07 10.05 -8.01
C VAL A 102 12.17 9.31 -7.25
N GLN A 103 12.31 7.99 -7.45
CA GLN A 103 13.24 7.12 -6.71
C GLN A 103 13.03 7.15 -5.18
N GLY A 104 11.81 7.45 -4.75
CA GLY A 104 11.39 7.46 -3.35
C GLY A 104 11.06 6.07 -2.81
N THR A 105 10.54 6.06 -1.60
CA THR A 105 10.15 4.86 -0.85
C THR A 105 8.70 4.96 -0.41
N LEU A 106 8.01 3.82 -0.38
CA LEU A 106 6.71 3.67 0.27
C LEU A 106 6.93 3.06 1.66
N GLN A 107 6.46 3.72 2.71
CA GLN A 107 6.63 3.31 4.10
C GLN A 107 5.27 3.12 4.78
N VAL A 108 5.11 2.06 5.56
CA VAL A 108 3.95 1.89 6.45
C VAL A 108 4.40 2.15 7.87
N LEU A 109 3.71 3.05 8.57
CA LEU A 109 4.03 3.39 9.96
C LEU A 109 2.78 3.33 10.83
N ALA A 110 2.97 2.89 12.06
CA ALA A 110 2.00 3.08 13.13
C ALA A 110 2.26 4.42 13.81
N ASP A 111 1.18 5.20 14.03
CA ASP A 111 1.23 6.28 15.03
C ASP A 111 1.46 5.71 16.43
#